data_AF-D3VJ61-F1
#
_entry.id   AF-D3VJ61-F1
#
_cell.length_a   1.000
_cell.length_b   1.000
_cell.length_c   1.000
_cell.angle_alpha   90.00
_cell.angle_beta   90.00
_cell.angle_gamma   90.00
#
_symmetry.space_group_name_H-M   'P 1'
#
loop_
_entity.id
_entity.type
_entity.pdbx_description
1 polymer ?
#
loop_
_entity_poly.entity_id
_entity_poly.type
_entity_poly.pdbx_seq_one_letter_code
_entity_poly.pdbx_strand_id
1 'polypeptide(L)' 'MSQPNPLCVGIDVSKASLDISVSSGAEVFTVGNDIDGFDAILFVLNPNSA' A
#
# COMPACT_ATOMS: atom_id res chain seq x y z
N MET A 1 16.13 -16.44 15.62
CA MET A 1 15.02 -15.47 15.62
C MET A 1 14.46 -15.42 14.21
N SER A 2 13.17 -15.69 13.99
CA SER A 2 12.53 -15.48 12.68
C SER A 2 12.11 -14.01 12.59
N GLN A 3 12.71 -13.25 11.67
CA GLN A 3 12.17 -11.94 11.34
C GLN A 3 10.83 -12.11 10.60
N PRO A 4 9.83 -11.22 10.84
CA PRO A 4 8.67 -11.14 9.97
C PRO A 4 9.15 -10.93 8.54
N ASN A 5 8.54 -11.64 7.58
CA ASN A 5 8.81 -11.38 6.17
C ASN A 5 8.25 -9.98 5.82
N PRO A 6 9.10 -8.96 5.59
CA PRO A 6 8.61 -7.63 5.31
C PRO A 6 7.86 -7.62 3.98
N LEU A 7 6.70 -6.95 3.95
CA LEU A 7 5.98 -6.70 2.72
C LEU A 7 6.64 -5.52 2.00
N CYS A 8 7.27 -5.78 0.86
CA CYS A 8 7.87 -4.71 0.06
C CYS A 8 6.81 -4.07 -0.83
N VAL A 9 6.75 -2.74 -0.84
CA VAL A 9 5.75 -1.96 -1.57
C VAL A 9 6.46 -0.94 -2.46
N GLY A 10 6.13 -0.93 -3.75
CA GLY A 10 6.58 0.08 -4.71
C GLY A 10 5.44 1.06 -4.99
N ILE A 11 5.72 2.36 -4.86
CA ILE A 11 4.73 3.43 -5.04
C ILE A 11 5.19 4.35 -6.16
N ASP A 12 4.39 4.45 -7.22
CA ASP A 12 4.53 5.52 -8.22
C ASP A 12 3.62 6.69 -7.83
N VAL A 13 4.16 7.91 -7.89
CA VAL A 13 3.55 9.09 -7.28
C VAL A 13 3.22 10.12 -8.35
N SER A 14 1.94 10.47 -8.45
CA SER A 14 1.44 11.57 -9.27
C SER A 14 0.85 12.69 -8.40
N LYS A 15 0.47 13.81 -9.02
CA LYS A 15 -0.13 14.95 -8.31
C LYS A 15 -1.42 14.59 -7.57
N ALA A 16 -2.21 13.64 -8.09
CA ALA A 16 -3.52 13.30 -7.56
C ALA A 16 -3.67 11.82 -7.18
N SER A 17 -2.71 10.97 -7.54
CA SER A 17 -2.80 9.53 -7.34
C SER A 17 -1.48 8.93 -6.86
N LEU A 18 -1.61 7.80 -6.17
CA LEU A 18 -0.52 6.90 -5.81
C LEU A 18 -0.85 5.54 -6.40
N ASP A 19 0.03 4.97 -7.22
CA ASP A 19 -0.12 3.63 -7.78
C ASP A 19 0.78 2.66 -7.00
N ILE A 20 0.19 1.62 -6.43
CA ILE A 20 0.83 0.75 -5.45
C ILE A 20 0.99 -0.67 -6.00
N SER A 21 2.23 -1.16 -5.98
CA SER A 21 2.59 -2.54 -6.28
C SER A 21 3.14 -3.23 -5.04
N VAL A 22 2.76 -4.49 -4.83
CA VAL A 22 3.14 -5.25 -3.63
C VAL A 22 3.92 -6.48 -4.03
N SER A 23 5.07 -6.71 -3.39
CA SER A 23 5.98 -7.83 -3.72
C SER A 23 5.40 -9.21 -3.49
N SER A 24 4.29 -9.33 -2.76
CA SER A 24 3.55 -10.58 -2.56
C SER A 24 2.83 -11.08 -3.82
N GLY A 25 2.78 -10.27 -4.88
CA GLY A 25 2.00 -10.57 -6.08
C GLY A 25 0.51 -10.24 -5.93
N ALA A 26 0.14 -9.44 -4.91
CA ALA A 26 -1.19 -8.87 -4.81
C ALA A 26 -1.49 -7.96 -6.02
N GLU A 27 -2.77 -7.75 -6.31
CA GLU A 27 -3.18 -6.83 -7.38
C GLU A 27 -2.67 -5.41 -7.12
N VAL A 28 -2.25 -4.76 -8.19
CA VAL A 28 -1.89 -3.33 -8.17
C VAL A 28 -3.14 -2.52 -7.91
N PHE A 29 -3.05 -1.52 -7.04
CA PHE A 29 -4.17 -0.64 -6.70
C PHE A 29 -3.74 0.82 -6.70
N THR A 30 -4.72 1.71 -6.89
CA THR A 30 -4.52 3.15 -6.94
C THR A 30 -5.29 3.81 -5.79
N VAL A 31 -4.67 4.76 -5.10
CA VAL A 31 -5.36 5.63 -4.11
C VAL A 31 -5.13 7.10 -4.44
N GLY A 32 -5.89 7.98 -3.78
CA GLY A 32 -5.68 9.42 -3.86
C GLY A 32 -4.35 9.85 -3.23
N ASN A 33 -3.68 10.82 -3.85
CA ASN A 33 -2.55 11.53 -3.22
C ASN A 33 -3.09 12.71 -2.40
N ASP A 34 -3.77 12.39 -1.31
CA ASP A 34 -4.40 13.34 -0.39
C ASP A 34 -4.20 12.89 1.06
N ILE A 35 -4.87 13.56 1.99
CA ILE A 35 -4.73 13.30 3.44
C ILE A 35 -5.23 11.90 3.84
N ASP A 36 -6.11 11.29 3.05
CA ASP A 36 -6.72 9.99 3.32
C ASP A 36 -5.97 8.84 2.61
N GLY A 37 -5.06 9.16 1.69
CA GLY A 37 -4.34 8.19 0.87
C GLY A 37 -3.53 7.16 1.68
N PHE A 38 -2.93 7.57 2.80
CA PHE A 38 -2.18 6.67 3.66
C PHE A 38 -3.08 5.64 4.36
N ASP A 39 -4.23 6.08 4.88
CA ASP A 39 -5.18 5.20 5.55
C ASP A 39 -5.81 4.22 4.56
N ALA A 40 -6.07 4.66 3.32
CA ALA A 40 -6.51 3.80 2.23
C ALA A 40 -5.48 2.70 1.89
N ILE A 41 -4.19 3.03 1.88
CA ILE A 41 -3.11 2.05 1.69
C ILE A 41 -3.09 1.04 2.85
N LEU A 42 -3.19 1.52 4.09
CA LEU A 42 -3.15 0.66 5.27
C LEU A 42 -4.33 -0.32 5.31
N PHE A 43 -5.53 0.14 4.95
CA PHE A 43 -6.72 -0.70 4.86
C PHE A 43 -6.54 -1.87 3.88
N VAL A 44 -5.94 -1.62 2.72
CA VAL A 44 -5.68 -2.65 1.71
C VAL A 44 -4.58 -3.61 2.13
N LEU A 45 -3.47 -3.09 2.69
CA LEU A 45 -2.31 -3.91 3.05
C LEU A 45 -2.49 -4.67 4.37
N ASN A 46 -3.38 -4.20 5.24
CA ASN A 46 -3.64 -4.81 6.54
C ASN A 46 -5.11 -4.68 6.95
N PRO A 47 -6.01 -5.46 6.32
CA PRO A 47 -7.45 -5.37 6.53
C PRO A 47 -7.92 -5.73 7.95
N ASN A 48 -7.04 -6.26 8.79
CA ASN A 48 -7.34 -6.60 10.20
C ASN A 48 -6.87 -5.51 11.19
N SER A 49 -6.39 -4.36 10.71
CA SER A 49 -5.90 -3.24 11.55
C SER A 49 -6.92 -2.15 11.84
N ALA A 50 -8.21 -2.44 11.57
CA ALA A 50 -9.33 -1.54 11.86
C ALA A 50 -9.73 -1.55 13.34
#